data_AF-A0A924WAF4-F1
#
_entry.id   AF-A0A924WAF4-F1
#
_cell.length_a   1.000
_cell.length_b   1.000
_cell.length_c   1.000
_cell.angle_alpha   90.00
_cell.angle_beta   90.00
_cell.angle_gamma   90.00
#
_symmetry.space_group_name_H-M   'P 1'
#
loop_
_entity.id
_entity.type
_entity.pdbx_description
1 polymer ?
#
loop_
_entity_poly.entity_id
_entity_poly.type
_entity_poly.pdbx_seq_one_letter_code
_entity_poly.pdbx_strand_id
1 'polypeptide(L)'
;MKHLLTAFFYALTGLLFPVFASSGDFENRLREAETAGDRQRVSAICKEWYASGQYSPGLLNWNYNALMSVEQNALLFTQQESDTYPAMLLQYALDVRPDVSVISFQLLENQKYREHLIGLEDLFWIPKDCSMNDFIAQILNPKTSKDVSAKPVYFGSMTNKNLLQADKEKLYLTGLALKFSPKAFDNVATLIYNFENRFRTDYLELSFEPETDPAAVARVNLNYIPALLLLHRHYAAAGETDKAARLQKLAMRIARLGGRETELRAFFEPERLPEAVLTAITPKVLDKSMKKVSDKLFAAETELTNGQYETFLTDLLKNKDYEQLDLCKVAKTDWIALLPEELQNLPPKEIFKHGHPDMPECPVQSISHEAAQRYCAWITKVYNDSPEKKKFKKVLFRLPTEAEWISAARGGLKDAPYPWPGGFFVQNSKGCYLGNYNTTEPCGDCPDQTLPASADMGTGIPNTQKIKPVDKTDLAKLALGALYDGGFFAVPVDSYYPNKFGLYAMSGNVAEMIATPGVAKGGSWQDVPYYGQTTPVKRYDGPSPAIGFRVFMEVIEE
;
A
#
# COMPACT_ATOMS: atom_id res chain seq x y z
N MET A 1 -2.47 -4.90 -3.97
CA MET A 1 -3.31 -5.96 -4.60
C MET A 1 -3.32 -5.95 -6.14
N LYS A 2 -3.53 -4.80 -6.82
CA LYS A 2 -3.41 -4.70 -8.30
C LYS A 2 -2.00 -5.01 -8.81
N HIS A 3 -0.97 -4.37 -8.23
CA HIS A 3 0.39 -4.34 -8.81
C HIS A 3 1.12 -5.69 -8.92
N LEU A 4 0.89 -6.66 -8.03
CA LEU A 4 1.59 -7.96 -8.09
C LEU A 4 1.06 -8.84 -9.24
N LEU A 5 -0.25 -8.83 -9.46
CA LEU A 5 -0.90 -9.49 -10.59
C LEU A 5 -0.58 -8.77 -11.91
N THR A 6 -0.53 -7.44 -11.92
CA THR A 6 -0.15 -6.70 -13.13
C THR A 6 1.32 -6.94 -13.49
N ALA A 7 2.25 -6.94 -12.53
CA ALA A 7 3.68 -7.15 -12.79
C ALA A 7 3.99 -8.55 -13.34
N PHE A 8 3.35 -9.61 -12.83
CA PHE A 8 3.55 -10.97 -13.35
C PHE A 8 2.84 -11.20 -14.69
N PHE A 9 1.71 -10.55 -14.93
CA PHE A 9 1.04 -10.52 -16.24
C PHE A 9 1.95 -9.95 -17.34
N TYR A 10 2.81 -8.97 -17.01
CA TYR A 10 3.80 -8.43 -17.95
C TYR A 10 5.04 -9.32 -18.13
N ALA A 11 5.46 -10.05 -17.08
CA ALA A 11 6.57 -11.00 -17.16
C ALA A 11 6.27 -12.22 -18.05
N LEU A 12 4.99 -12.63 -18.15
CA LEU A 12 4.59 -13.68 -19.09
C LEU A 12 4.54 -13.22 -20.56
N THR A 13 4.35 -11.92 -20.82
CA THR A 13 4.18 -11.37 -22.17
C THR A 13 5.47 -11.08 -22.94
N GLY A 14 6.63 -11.22 -22.30
CA GLY A 14 7.92 -11.00 -22.95
C GLY A 14 8.70 -12.29 -23.11
N LEU A 15 8.35 -13.15 -24.07
CA LEU A 15 9.21 -14.27 -24.51
C LEU A 15 8.82 -14.72 -25.92
N LEU A 16 9.85 -14.98 -26.74
CA LEU A 16 9.88 -15.34 -28.16
C LEU A 16 8.65 -16.08 -28.72
N PHE A 17 8.10 -15.51 -29.80
CA PHE A 17 6.92 -16.00 -30.53
C PHE A 17 7.27 -17.23 -31.40
N PRO A 18 6.71 -18.41 -31.13
CA PRO A 18 6.83 -19.52 -32.06
C PRO A 18 5.91 -19.25 -33.26
N VAL A 19 6.49 -19.22 -34.46
CA VAL A 19 5.75 -19.33 -35.72
C VAL A 19 5.15 -20.73 -35.76
N PHE A 20 3.82 -20.83 -35.86
CA PHE A 20 3.13 -22.11 -35.93
C PHE A 20 3.33 -22.75 -37.32
N ALA A 21 3.44 -24.07 -37.37
CA ALA A 21 3.36 -24.82 -38.62
C ALA A 21 1.88 -24.85 -39.05
N SER A 22 1.50 -23.98 -39.99
CA SER A 22 0.12 -23.81 -40.43
C SER A 22 -0.27 -24.78 -41.54
N SER A 23 -1.58 -25.02 -41.66
CA SER A 23 -2.25 -25.36 -42.92
C SER A 23 -2.27 -24.14 -43.84
N GLY A 24 -1.08 -23.55 -44.10
CA GLY A 24 -0.91 -22.14 -44.47
C GLY A 24 -1.70 -21.66 -45.67
N ASP A 25 -2.20 -22.55 -46.52
CA ASP A 25 -3.14 -22.21 -47.60
C ASP A 25 -4.42 -21.52 -47.07
N PHE A 26 -5.10 -22.10 -46.07
CA PHE A 26 -6.37 -21.56 -45.56
C PHE A 26 -6.18 -20.20 -44.88
N GLU A 27 -5.16 -20.06 -44.03
CA GLU A 27 -4.88 -18.81 -43.32
C GLU A 27 -4.44 -17.69 -44.27
N ASN A 28 -3.65 -18.00 -45.32
CA ASN A 28 -3.30 -17.04 -46.36
C ASN A 28 -4.54 -16.57 -47.14
N ARG A 29 -5.39 -17.52 -47.56
CA ARG A 29 -6.64 -17.23 -48.28
C ARG A 29 -7.60 -16.39 -47.42
N LEU A 30 -7.68 -16.67 -46.11
CA LEU A 30 -8.48 -15.88 -45.16
C LEU A 30 -7.93 -14.47 -45.01
N ARG A 31 -6.61 -14.32 -44.81
CA ARG A 31 -5.94 -13.02 -44.73
C ARG A 31 -6.23 -12.15 -45.95
N GLU A 32 -6.10 -12.72 -47.15
CA GLU A 32 -6.39 -12.02 -48.40
C GLU A 32 -7.86 -11.58 -48.50
N ALA A 33 -8.79 -12.50 -48.24
CA ALA A 33 -10.22 -12.23 -48.33
C ALA A 33 -10.68 -11.19 -47.29
N GLU A 34 -10.18 -11.30 -46.06
CA GLU A 34 -10.50 -10.37 -44.97
C GLU A 34 -9.94 -8.97 -45.24
N THR A 35 -8.69 -8.88 -45.72
CA THR A 35 -8.06 -7.59 -46.08
C THR A 35 -8.78 -6.92 -47.26
N ALA A 36 -9.38 -7.70 -48.16
CA ALA A 36 -10.19 -7.21 -49.28
C ALA A 36 -11.64 -6.87 -48.89
N GLY A 37 -12.07 -7.16 -47.65
CA GLY A 37 -13.44 -6.96 -47.19
C GLY A 37 -14.45 -7.95 -47.79
N ASP A 38 -14.01 -9.07 -48.36
CA ASP A 38 -14.87 -10.07 -49.02
C ASP A 38 -15.41 -11.10 -48.01
N ARG A 39 -16.49 -10.72 -47.32
CA ARG A 39 -17.14 -11.55 -46.30
C ARG A 39 -17.71 -12.87 -46.84
N GLN A 40 -18.15 -12.89 -48.11
CA GLN A 40 -18.67 -14.11 -48.72
C GLN A 40 -17.55 -15.14 -48.92
N ARG A 41 -16.40 -14.67 -49.41
CA ARG A 41 -15.22 -15.52 -49.58
C ARG A 41 -14.66 -15.98 -48.24
N VAL A 42 -14.60 -15.11 -47.23
CA VAL A 42 -14.24 -15.51 -45.86
C VAL A 42 -15.14 -16.64 -45.36
N SER A 43 -16.47 -16.48 -45.50
CA SER A 43 -17.42 -17.52 -45.07
C SER A 43 -17.23 -18.85 -45.80
N ALA A 44 -17.00 -18.80 -47.12
CA ALA A 44 -16.75 -20.00 -47.92
C ALA A 44 -15.47 -20.72 -47.47
N ILE A 45 -14.37 -19.98 -47.26
CA ILE A 45 -13.09 -20.54 -46.82
C ILE A 45 -13.21 -21.17 -45.43
N CYS A 46 -13.87 -20.50 -44.47
CA CYS A 46 -14.08 -21.05 -43.12
C CYS A 46 -14.88 -22.36 -43.16
N LYS A 47 -15.93 -22.45 -43.98
CA LYS A 47 -16.73 -23.68 -44.14
C LYS A 47 -15.93 -24.81 -44.77
N GLU A 48 -15.12 -24.50 -45.79
CA GLU A 48 -14.20 -25.46 -46.42
C GLU A 48 -13.15 -25.96 -45.42
N TRP A 49 -12.53 -25.05 -44.66
CA TRP A 49 -11.51 -25.39 -43.67
C TRP A 49 -12.07 -26.24 -42.53
N TYR A 50 -13.28 -25.92 -42.06
CA TYR A 50 -13.94 -26.75 -41.06
C TYR A 50 -14.28 -28.15 -41.62
N ALA A 51 -14.83 -28.23 -42.83
CA ALA A 51 -15.17 -29.51 -43.46
C ALA A 51 -13.95 -30.39 -43.76
N SER A 52 -12.77 -29.79 -43.98
CA SER A 52 -11.53 -30.54 -44.23
C SER A 52 -10.95 -31.20 -42.98
N GLY A 53 -11.36 -30.75 -41.78
CA GLY A 53 -10.79 -31.20 -40.51
C GLY A 53 -9.34 -30.75 -40.28
N GLN A 54 -8.79 -29.88 -41.13
CA GLN A 54 -7.39 -29.42 -41.05
C GLN A 54 -7.21 -28.22 -40.11
N TYR A 55 -7.98 -28.15 -39.02
CA TYR A 55 -7.87 -27.11 -37.99
C TYR A 55 -7.40 -27.73 -36.68
N SER A 56 -6.84 -26.92 -35.77
CA SER A 56 -6.51 -27.37 -34.40
C SER A 56 -7.77 -27.40 -33.53
N PRO A 57 -8.21 -28.57 -33.02
CA PRO A 57 -9.34 -28.65 -32.10
C PRO A 57 -9.08 -27.90 -30.79
N GLY A 58 -7.81 -27.89 -30.34
CA GLY A 58 -7.40 -27.16 -29.14
C GLY A 58 -7.53 -25.64 -29.29
N LEU A 59 -7.07 -25.08 -30.42
CA LEU A 59 -7.24 -23.66 -30.72
C LEU A 59 -8.71 -23.30 -30.94
N LEU A 60 -9.50 -24.20 -31.55
CA LEU A 60 -10.93 -23.97 -31.73
C LEU A 60 -11.66 -23.86 -30.39
N ASN A 61 -11.39 -24.76 -29.44
CA ASN A 61 -11.97 -24.68 -28.10
C ASN A 61 -11.48 -23.45 -27.30
N TRP A 62 -10.21 -23.09 -27.45
CA TRP A 62 -9.67 -21.89 -26.82
C TRP A 62 -10.39 -20.63 -27.31
N ASN A 63 -10.54 -20.50 -28.64
CA ASN A 63 -11.21 -19.35 -29.26
C ASN A 63 -12.71 -19.31 -28.96
N TYR A 64 -13.36 -20.46 -28.78
CA TYR A 64 -14.74 -20.51 -28.30
C TYR A 64 -14.85 -19.84 -26.93
N ASN A 65 -13.96 -20.17 -25.99
CA ASN A 65 -13.95 -19.57 -24.67
C ASN A 65 -13.55 -18.08 -24.70
N ALA A 66 -12.66 -17.68 -25.62
CA ALA A 66 -12.35 -16.26 -25.85
C ALA A 66 -13.58 -15.47 -26.33
N LEU A 67 -14.35 -16.00 -27.29
CA LEU A 67 -15.62 -15.40 -27.71
C LEU A 67 -16.64 -15.39 -26.58
N MET A 68 -16.70 -16.41 -25.72
CA MET A 68 -17.60 -16.43 -24.56
C MET A 68 -17.19 -15.48 -23.42
N SER A 69 -15.98 -14.91 -23.48
CA SER A 69 -15.49 -13.96 -22.48
C SER A 69 -16.08 -12.56 -22.63
N VAL A 70 -16.67 -12.23 -23.78
CA VAL A 70 -17.12 -10.87 -24.12
C VAL A 70 -18.63 -10.72 -24.12
N GLU A 71 -19.09 -9.49 -23.87
CA GLU A 71 -20.50 -9.09 -23.95
C GLU A 71 -21.08 -9.23 -25.37
N GLN A 72 -22.41 -9.17 -25.47
CA GLN A 72 -23.10 -9.19 -26.75
C GLN A 72 -22.75 -7.94 -27.58
N ASN A 73 -22.59 -8.10 -28.90
CA ASN A 73 -22.26 -7.02 -29.83
C ASN A 73 -20.92 -6.31 -29.52
N ALA A 74 -19.96 -7.02 -28.92
CA ALA A 74 -18.67 -6.46 -28.54
C ALA A 74 -17.67 -6.40 -29.73
N LEU A 75 -16.73 -5.46 -29.64
CA LEU A 75 -15.50 -5.46 -30.44
C LEU A 75 -14.44 -6.24 -29.68
N LEU A 76 -13.95 -7.35 -30.24
CA LEU A 76 -12.87 -8.16 -29.66
C LEU A 76 -11.61 -8.03 -30.50
N PHE A 77 -10.60 -7.38 -29.95
CA PHE A 77 -9.30 -7.23 -30.58
C PHE A 77 -8.42 -8.46 -30.32
N THR A 78 -7.94 -9.09 -31.39
CA THR A 78 -7.05 -10.28 -31.39
C THR A 78 -5.68 -9.89 -31.93
N GLN A 79 -4.66 -10.73 -31.71
CA GLN A 79 -3.27 -10.34 -31.98
C GLN A 79 -2.56 -11.18 -33.02
N GLN A 80 -2.87 -12.47 -33.07
CA GLN A 80 -2.13 -13.48 -33.82
C GLN A 80 -3.09 -14.26 -34.71
N GLU A 81 -2.54 -15.05 -35.62
CA GLU A 81 -3.32 -15.95 -36.47
C GLU A 81 -4.09 -16.98 -35.63
N SER A 82 -3.48 -17.44 -34.51
CA SER A 82 -4.02 -18.44 -33.60
C SER A 82 -5.20 -18.00 -32.72
N ASP A 83 -5.41 -16.70 -32.51
CA ASP A 83 -6.58 -16.13 -31.82
C ASP A 83 -7.52 -15.35 -32.76
N THR A 84 -7.18 -15.23 -34.05
CA THR A 84 -8.01 -14.56 -35.07
C THR A 84 -8.75 -15.56 -35.94
N TYR A 85 -8.04 -16.41 -36.69
CA TYR A 85 -8.67 -17.23 -37.72
C TYR A 85 -9.52 -18.38 -37.17
N PRO A 86 -9.15 -19.07 -36.07
CA PRO A 86 -10.05 -20.03 -35.46
C PRO A 86 -11.32 -19.38 -34.87
N ALA A 87 -11.24 -18.14 -34.37
CA ALA A 87 -12.42 -17.39 -33.97
C ALA A 87 -13.33 -17.06 -35.16
N MET A 88 -12.76 -16.68 -36.30
CA MET A 88 -13.53 -16.50 -37.55
C MET A 88 -14.14 -17.82 -38.02
N LEU A 89 -13.41 -18.94 -37.95
CA LEU A 89 -13.94 -20.25 -38.32
C LEU A 89 -15.15 -20.63 -37.45
N LEU A 90 -15.09 -20.39 -36.14
CA LEU A 90 -16.24 -20.55 -35.23
C LEU A 90 -17.45 -19.71 -35.66
N GLN A 91 -17.23 -18.46 -36.02
CA GLN A 91 -18.31 -17.55 -36.42
C GLN A 91 -18.93 -17.94 -37.76
N TYR A 92 -18.11 -18.13 -38.79
CA TYR A 92 -18.58 -18.28 -40.16
C TYR A 92 -18.96 -19.70 -40.57
N ALA A 93 -18.36 -20.72 -39.94
CA ALA A 93 -18.67 -22.12 -40.23
C ALA A 93 -19.67 -22.72 -39.23
N LEU A 94 -19.65 -22.26 -37.98
CA LEU A 94 -20.40 -22.87 -36.87
C LEU A 94 -21.42 -21.95 -36.20
N ASP A 95 -21.57 -20.71 -36.67
CA ASP A 95 -22.52 -19.72 -36.16
C ASP A 95 -22.34 -19.43 -34.64
N VAL A 96 -21.11 -19.53 -34.16
CA VAL A 96 -20.78 -19.24 -32.76
C VAL A 96 -20.46 -17.77 -32.59
N ARG A 97 -21.27 -17.05 -31.81
CA ARG A 97 -21.08 -15.62 -31.51
C ARG A 97 -20.89 -14.76 -32.76
N PRO A 98 -21.78 -14.85 -33.78
CA PRO A 98 -21.71 -13.99 -34.96
C PRO A 98 -21.94 -12.51 -34.63
N ASP A 99 -22.44 -12.21 -33.42
CA ASP A 99 -22.64 -10.86 -32.89
C ASP A 99 -21.33 -10.15 -32.52
N VAL A 100 -20.24 -10.87 -32.28
CA VAL A 100 -18.95 -10.30 -31.87
C VAL A 100 -18.13 -9.91 -33.08
N SER A 101 -17.63 -8.67 -33.13
CA SER A 101 -16.71 -8.26 -34.18
C SER A 101 -15.28 -8.61 -33.79
N VAL A 102 -14.69 -9.62 -34.44
CA VAL A 102 -13.29 -10.01 -34.25
C VAL A 102 -12.39 -9.13 -35.11
N ILE A 103 -11.47 -8.40 -34.49
CA ILE A 103 -10.59 -7.42 -35.15
C ILE A 103 -9.13 -7.76 -34.86
N SER A 104 -8.36 -8.09 -35.89
CA SER A 104 -6.95 -8.46 -35.72
C SER A 104 -6.02 -7.25 -35.77
N PHE A 105 -5.17 -7.10 -34.74
CA PHE A 105 -4.10 -6.10 -34.72
C PHE A 105 -3.12 -6.24 -35.89
N GLN A 106 -2.80 -7.46 -36.31
CA GLN A 106 -1.93 -7.69 -37.46
C GLN A 106 -2.55 -7.16 -38.76
N LEU A 107 -3.86 -7.36 -38.94
CA LEU A 107 -4.56 -6.85 -40.11
C LEU A 107 -4.76 -5.33 -40.04
N LEU A 108 -4.89 -4.76 -38.83
CA LEU A 108 -4.99 -3.31 -38.63
C LEU A 108 -3.77 -2.54 -39.11
N GLU A 109 -2.61 -3.16 -39.33
CA GLU A 109 -1.46 -2.49 -39.97
C GLU A 109 -1.80 -2.09 -41.42
N ASN A 110 -2.66 -2.85 -42.10
CA ASN A 110 -3.11 -2.57 -43.45
C ASN A 110 -4.17 -1.45 -43.46
N GLN A 111 -3.89 -0.35 -44.16
CA GLN A 111 -4.81 0.78 -44.26
C GLN A 111 -6.15 0.42 -44.92
N LYS A 112 -6.15 -0.40 -45.98
CA LYS A 112 -7.39 -0.82 -46.65
C LYS A 112 -8.29 -1.61 -45.72
N TYR A 113 -7.70 -2.48 -44.90
CA TYR A 113 -8.46 -3.20 -43.88
C TYR A 113 -9.12 -2.25 -42.88
N ARG A 114 -8.40 -1.23 -42.39
CA ARG A 114 -8.99 -0.18 -41.53
C ARG A 114 -10.13 0.56 -42.22
N GLU A 115 -9.97 0.91 -43.49
CA GLU A 115 -11.00 1.58 -44.29
C GLU A 115 -12.27 0.73 -44.46
N HIS A 116 -12.11 -0.58 -44.68
CA HIS A 116 -13.23 -1.52 -44.74
C HIS A 116 -13.92 -1.67 -43.38
N LEU A 117 -13.14 -1.82 -42.29
CA LEU A 117 -13.68 -1.92 -40.94
C LEU A 117 -14.49 -0.68 -40.54
N ILE A 118 -14.06 0.53 -40.93
CA ILE A 118 -14.80 1.76 -40.68
C ILE A 118 -16.24 1.67 -41.20
N GLY A 119 -16.41 1.13 -42.42
CA GLY A 119 -17.73 0.97 -43.01
C GLY A 119 -18.53 -0.22 -42.44
N LEU A 120 -17.85 -1.31 -42.06
CA LEU A 120 -18.51 -2.51 -41.54
C LEU A 120 -19.02 -2.35 -40.10
N GLU A 121 -18.32 -1.55 -39.30
CA GLU A 121 -18.55 -1.40 -37.86
C GLU A 121 -19.16 -0.05 -37.48
N ASP A 122 -19.63 0.72 -38.48
CA ASP A 122 -20.19 2.06 -38.33
C ASP A 122 -19.24 3.06 -37.61
N LEU A 123 -17.92 2.91 -37.81
CA LEU A 123 -16.88 3.74 -37.17
C LEU A 123 -16.52 5.00 -37.99
N PHE A 124 -17.50 5.59 -38.69
CA PHE A 124 -17.28 6.69 -39.66
C PHE A 124 -16.64 7.97 -39.07
N TRP A 125 -16.61 8.08 -37.75
CA TRP A 125 -15.98 9.16 -37.00
C TRP A 125 -14.45 9.01 -36.91
N ILE A 126 -13.90 7.85 -37.27
CA ILE A 126 -12.45 7.62 -37.35
C ILE A 126 -11.94 7.99 -38.76
N PRO A 127 -10.92 8.84 -38.90
CA PRO A 127 -10.32 9.17 -40.20
C PRO A 127 -9.75 7.92 -40.91
N LYS A 128 -10.02 7.81 -42.22
CA LYS A 128 -9.55 6.69 -43.05
C LYS A 128 -8.03 6.62 -43.18
N ASP A 129 -7.37 7.77 -43.16
CA ASP A 129 -5.94 7.96 -43.34
C ASP A 129 -5.14 7.97 -42.03
N CYS A 130 -5.74 7.55 -40.90
CA CYS A 130 -5.05 7.55 -39.62
C CYS A 130 -4.07 6.38 -39.46
N SER A 131 -3.08 6.54 -38.57
CA SER A 131 -2.20 5.44 -38.17
C SER A 131 -2.98 4.38 -37.37
N MET A 132 -2.42 3.16 -37.24
CA MET A 132 -3.01 2.13 -36.37
C MET A 132 -3.14 2.61 -34.92
N ASN A 133 -2.13 3.32 -34.41
CA ASN A 133 -2.16 3.85 -33.05
C ASN A 133 -3.28 4.89 -32.88
N ASP A 134 -3.45 5.78 -33.86
CA ASP A 134 -4.53 6.78 -33.84
C ASP A 134 -5.91 6.14 -33.97
N PHE A 135 -6.02 5.06 -34.74
CA PHE A 135 -7.25 4.28 -34.89
C PHE A 135 -7.69 3.72 -33.52
N ILE A 136 -6.77 3.07 -32.81
CA ILE A 136 -7.03 2.49 -31.49
C ILE A 136 -7.27 3.58 -30.44
N ALA A 137 -6.47 4.64 -30.44
CA ALA A 137 -6.62 5.74 -29.49
C ALA A 137 -8.01 6.39 -29.60
N GLN A 138 -8.53 6.50 -30.82
CA GLN A 138 -9.87 7.01 -31.08
C GLN A 138 -10.96 6.06 -30.58
N ILE A 139 -10.82 4.74 -30.77
CA ILE A 139 -11.74 3.73 -30.21
C ILE A 139 -11.80 3.79 -28.68
N LEU A 140 -10.67 4.03 -28.02
CA LEU A 140 -10.57 4.04 -26.56
C LEU A 140 -10.94 5.38 -25.93
N ASN A 141 -10.68 6.49 -26.64
CA ASN A 141 -10.94 7.84 -26.19
C ASN A 141 -11.67 8.65 -27.28
N PRO A 142 -12.95 8.36 -27.55
CA PRO A 142 -13.73 9.10 -28.52
C PRO A 142 -13.86 10.57 -28.10
N LYS A 143 -13.69 11.50 -29.04
CA LYS A 143 -13.59 12.95 -28.75
C LYS A 143 -14.93 13.59 -28.37
N THR A 144 -16.06 13.03 -28.80
CA THR A 144 -17.38 13.51 -28.42
C THR A 144 -18.30 12.37 -27.98
N SER A 145 -19.34 12.68 -27.19
CA SER A 145 -20.33 11.70 -26.73
C SER A 145 -21.18 11.10 -27.85
N LYS A 146 -21.15 11.68 -29.06
CA LYS A 146 -21.76 11.13 -30.28
C LYS A 146 -20.84 10.15 -31.03
N ASP A 147 -19.55 10.12 -30.69
CA ASP A 147 -18.52 9.26 -31.30
C ASP A 147 -18.20 8.03 -30.42
N VAL A 148 -18.94 7.82 -29.33
CA VAL A 148 -18.75 6.64 -28.49
C VAL A 148 -19.23 5.42 -29.28
N SER A 149 -18.32 4.51 -29.61
CA SER A 149 -18.72 3.18 -30.06
C SER A 149 -19.72 2.62 -29.05
N ALA A 150 -20.97 2.41 -29.47
CA ALA A 150 -21.98 1.82 -28.62
C ALA A 150 -21.63 0.37 -28.21
N LYS A 151 -20.62 -0.22 -28.87
CA LYS A 151 -20.15 -1.58 -28.67
C LYS A 151 -19.09 -1.65 -27.57
N PRO A 152 -19.24 -2.57 -26.60
CA PRO A 152 -18.20 -2.85 -25.62
C PRO A 152 -16.86 -3.23 -26.26
N VAL A 153 -15.75 -2.67 -25.77
CA VAL A 153 -14.41 -2.90 -26.33
C VAL A 153 -13.64 -3.89 -25.45
N TYR A 154 -13.13 -4.94 -26.08
CA TYR A 154 -12.39 -6.01 -25.45
C TYR A 154 -11.07 -6.30 -26.16
N PHE A 155 -10.07 -6.68 -25.38
CA PHE A 155 -8.76 -7.13 -25.86
C PHE A 155 -8.54 -8.59 -25.47
N GLY A 156 -8.18 -9.44 -26.43
CA GLY A 156 -7.82 -10.82 -26.15
C GLY A 156 -6.67 -10.93 -25.15
N SER A 157 -6.63 -12.02 -24.40
CA SER A 157 -5.55 -12.24 -23.42
C SER A 157 -4.16 -12.29 -24.06
N MET A 158 -4.07 -12.64 -25.35
CA MET A 158 -2.83 -12.66 -26.13
C MET A 158 -2.40 -11.30 -26.69
N THR A 159 -3.27 -10.28 -26.64
CA THR A 159 -2.97 -8.94 -27.16
C THR A 159 -1.72 -8.35 -26.54
N ASN A 160 -0.88 -7.70 -27.35
CA ASN A 160 0.26 -6.96 -26.84
C ASN A 160 -0.24 -5.66 -26.19
N LYS A 161 -0.24 -5.64 -24.86
CA LYS A 161 -0.80 -4.53 -24.07
C LYS A 161 0.04 -3.25 -24.18
N ASN A 162 1.29 -3.33 -24.64
CA ASN A 162 2.11 -2.14 -24.88
C ASN A 162 1.61 -1.32 -26.08
N LEU A 163 0.81 -1.92 -26.96
CA LEU A 163 0.14 -1.24 -28.07
C LEU A 163 -1.08 -0.42 -27.60
N LEU A 164 -1.53 -0.65 -26.37
CA LEU A 164 -2.65 0.07 -25.79
C LEU A 164 -2.09 1.32 -25.09
N GLN A 165 -2.35 2.50 -25.63
CA GLN A 165 -2.18 3.78 -24.91
C GLN A 165 -3.25 3.96 -23.79
N ALA A 166 -4.00 2.90 -23.49
CA ALA A 166 -4.97 2.88 -22.41
C ALA A 166 -4.28 2.83 -21.05
N ASP A 167 -4.87 3.55 -20.10
CA ASP A 167 -4.58 3.36 -18.69
C ASP A 167 -4.85 1.89 -18.31
N LYS A 168 -3.80 1.19 -17.88
CA LYS A 168 -3.84 -0.22 -17.48
C LYS A 168 -4.87 -0.47 -16.36
N GLU A 169 -5.22 0.56 -15.59
CA GLU A 169 -6.25 0.48 -14.55
C GLU A 169 -7.68 0.38 -15.09
N LYS A 170 -7.87 0.63 -16.39
CA LYS A 170 -9.17 0.55 -17.09
C LYS A 170 -9.39 -0.78 -17.79
N LEU A 171 -8.48 -1.75 -17.66
CA LEU A 171 -8.60 -3.09 -18.25
C LEU A 171 -9.02 -4.10 -17.19
N TYR A 172 -10.13 -4.80 -17.45
CA TYR A 172 -10.74 -5.74 -16.51
C TYR A 172 -10.85 -7.13 -17.12
N LEU A 173 -10.20 -8.11 -16.50
CA LEU A 173 -10.19 -9.50 -16.96
C LEU A 173 -11.57 -10.15 -16.75
N THR A 174 -12.14 -10.73 -17.82
CA THR A 174 -13.49 -11.34 -17.83
C THR A 174 -13.48 -12.78 -18.36
N GLY A 175 -12.30 -13.36 -18.51
CA GLY A 175 -12.08 -14.68 -19.10
C GLY A 175 -10.75 -14.71 -19.82
N LEU A 176 -10.77 -15.08 -21.09
CA LEU A 176 -9.65 -14.93 -22.03
C LEU A 176 -9.66 -13.57 -22.76
N ALA A 177 -10.42 -12.60 -22.24
CA ALA A 177 -10.46 -11.23 -22.74
C ALA A 177 -10.48 -10.21 -21.59
N LEU A 178 -9.99 -9.01 -21.88
CA LEU A 178 -9.98 -7.85 -20.98
C LEU A 178 -10.94 -6.79 -21.53
N LYS A 179 -11.96 -6.44 -20.76
CA LYS A 179 -12.85 -5.32 -21.07
C LYS A 179 -12.12 -4.01 -20.81
N PHE A 180 -12.13 -3.10 -21.77
CA PHE A 180 -11.79 -1.71 -21.51
C PHE A 180 -13.02 -0.98 -20.97
N SER A 181 -12.90 -0.42 -19.76
CA SER A 181 -13.96 0.34 -19.13
C SER A 181 -13.40 1.52 -18.35
N PRO A 182 -13.76 2.77 -18.67
CA PRO A 182 -13.40 3.94 -17.87
C PRO A 182 -13.99 3.89 -16.45
N LYS A 183 -15.07 3.13 -16.24
CA LYS A 183 -15.72 2.94 -14.94
C LYS A 183 -15.41 1.54 -14.41
N ALA A 184 -15.05 1.45 -13.15
CA ALA A 184 -14.91 0.16 -12.48
C ALA A 184 -16.25 -0.58 -12.47
N PHE A 185 -16.19 -1.90 -12.63
CA PHE A 185 -17.32 -2.80 -12.50
C PHE A 185 -16.85 -4.13 -11.91
N ASP A 186 -17.80 -4.96 -11.47
CA ASP A 186 -17.49 -6.27 -10.91
C ASP A 186 -17.15 -7.29 -12.02
N ASN A 187 -15.89 -7.23 -12.46
CA ASN A 187 -15.39 -8.14 -13.48
C ASN A 187 -15.21 -9.59 -12.95
N VAL A 188 -15.11 -9.77 -11.63
CA VAL A 188 -14.99 -11.09 -11.01
C VAL A 188 -16.32 -11.83 -11.13
N ALA A 189 -17.45 -11.17 -10.86
CA ALA A 189 -18.77 -11.75 -11.09
C ALA A 189 -18.99 -12.16 -12.55
N THR A 190 -18.58 -11.29 -13.51
CA THR A 190 -18.62 -11.64 -14.94
C THR A 190 -17.74 -12.85 -15.27
N LEU A 191 -16.52 -12.88 -14.72
CA LEU A 191 -15.59 -14.00 -14.94
C LEU A 191 -16.14 -15.31 -14.38
N ILE A 192 -16.72 -15.31 -13.17
CA ILE A 192 -17.37 -16.48 -12.56
C ILE A 192 -18.48 -16.98 -13.48
N TYR A 193 -19.36 -16.09 -13.92
CA TYR A 193 -20.48 -16.47 -14.78
C TYR A 193 -19.99 -17.08 -16.09
N ASN A 194 -19.03 -16.46 -16.76
CA ASN A 194 -18.46 -16.97 -18.01
C ASN A 194 -17.79 -18.34 -17.82
N PHE A 195 -16.97 -18.49 -16.78
CA PHE A 195 -16.22 -19.72 -16.52
C PHE A 195 -17.13 -20.88 -16.13
N GLU A 196 -18.12 -20.65 -15.25
CA GLU A 196 -19.00 -21.73 -14.76
C GLU A 196 -20.11 -22.09 -15.77
N ASN A 197 -20.58 -21.15 -16.59
CA ASN A 197 -21.80 -21.35 -17.39
C ASN A 197 -21.57 -21.34 -18.91
N ARG A 198 -20.46 -20.80 -19.40
CA ARG A 198 -20.23 -20.63 -20.85
C ARG A 198 -18.98 -21.33 -21.35
N PHE A 199 -17.95 -21.46 -20.52
CA PHE A 199 -16.70 -22.03 -20.96
C PHE A 199 -16.78 -23.55 -21.12
N ARG A 200 -16.17 -24.04 -22.20
CA ARG A 200 -15.87 -25.46 -22.39
C ARG A 200 -14.51 -25.71 -21.74
N THR A 201 -14.50 -26.22 -20.52
CA THR A 201 -13.25 -26.47 -19.78
C THR A 201 -12.77 -27.90 -19.87
N ASP A 202 -13.63 -28.84 -20.28
CA ASP A 202 -13.31 -30.27 -20.25
C ASP A 202 -12.09 -30.62 -21.11
N TYR A 203 -11.90 -29.93 -22.24
CA TYR A 203 -10.74 -30.13 -23.12
C TYR A 203 -9.40 -29.73 -22.48
N LEU A 204 -9.41 -28.96 -21.39
CA LEU A 204 -8.23 -28.61 -20.62
C LEU A 204 -7.79 -29.77 -19.70
N GLU A 205 -8.72 -30.65 -19.37
CA GLU A 205 -8.48 -31.82 -18.53
C GLU A 205 -8.24 -33.07 -19.39
N LEU A 206 -9.00 -33.24 -20.47
CA LEU A 206 -9.06 -34.43 -21.32
C LEU A 206 -8.80 -34.11 -22.79
N SER A 207 -8.08 -35.01 -23.47
CA SER A 207 -7.92 -34.96 -24.93
C SER A 207 -9.01 -35.78 -25.60
N PHE A 208 -9.94 -35.10 -26.28
CA PHE A 208 -11.04 -35.74 -27.00
C PHE A 208 -10.72 -36.04 -28.47
N GLU A 209 -9.82 -35.24 -29.05
CA GLU A 209 -9.42 -35.34 -30.47
C GLU A 209 -7.89 -35.27 -30.58
N PRO A 210 -7.29 -35.89 -31.61
CA PRO A 210 -5.87 -35.75 -31.88
C PRO A 210 -5.52 -34.29 -32.21
N GLU A 211 -4.41 -33.80 -31.69
CA GLU A 211 -3.91 -32.45 -31.95
C GLU A 211 -2.60 -32.54 -32.74
N THR A 212 -2.47 -31.69 -33.77
CA THR A 212 -1.30 -31.68 -34.65
C THR A 212 -0.08 -31.07 -33.95
N ASP A 213 -0.28 -30.01 -33.16
CA ASP A 213 0.75 -29.44 -32.29
C ASP A 213 0.24 -29.26 -30.85
N PRO A 214 0.27 -30.33 -30.03
CA PRO A 214 -0.17 -30.27 -28.64
C PRO A 214 0.63 -29.25 -27.81
N ALA A 215 1.89 -29.01 -28.16
CA ALA A 215 2.75 -28.08 -27.44
C ALA A 215 2.36 -26.63 -27.71
N ALA A 216 1.96 -26.30 -28.96
CA ALA A 216 1.37 -25.01 -29.30
C ALA A 216 0.11 -24.72 -28.49
N VAL A 217 -0.82 -25.68 -28.46
CA VAL A 217 -2.06 -25.55 -27.69
C VAL A 217 -1.76 -25.39 -26.19
N ALA A 218 -0.79 -26.14 -25.66
CA ALA A 218 -0.38 -26.02 -24.26
C ALA A 218 0.14 -24.61 -23.94
N ARG A 219 0.95 -23.99 -24.83
CA ARG A 219 1.41 -22.60 -24.67
C ARG A 219 0.26 -21.61 -24.73
N VAL A 220 -0.69 -21.80 -25.64
CA VAL A 220 -1.89 -20.97 -25.75
C VAL A 220 -2.77 -21.08 -24.50
N ASN A 221 -2.93 -22.29 -23.96
CA ASN A 221 -3.72 -22.53 -22.75
C ASN A 221 -3.12 -21.86 -21.50
N LEU A 222 -1.84 -21.49 -21.47
CA LEU A 222 -1.27 -20.67 -20.38
C LEU A 222 -2.06 -19.38 -20.14
N ASN A 223 -2.77 -18.86 -21.16
CA ASN A 223 -3.63 -17.69 -21.06
C ASN A 223 -4.83 -17.86 -20.12
N TYR A 224 -5.21 -19.09 -19.73
CA TYR A 224 -6.24 -19.30 -18.70
C TYR A 224 -5.74 -19.01 -17.28
N ILE A 225 -4.42 -19.10 -17.04
CA ILE A 225 -3.84 -19.01 -15.69
C ILE A 225 -4.27 -17.74 -14.94
N PRO A 226 -4.25 -16.53 -15.53
CA PRO A 226 -4.69 -15.32 -14.81
C PRO A 226 -6.14 -15.41 -14.33
N ALA A 227 -7.05 -15.92 -15.16
CA ALA A 227 -8.46 -16.08 -14.81
C ALA A 227 -8.64 -17.15 -13.71
N LEU A 228 -7.94 -18.28 -13.84
CA LEU A 228 -7.98 -19.37 -12.86
C LEU A 228 -7.44 -18.95 -11.49
N LEU A 229 -6.37 -18.14 -11.45
CA LEU A 229 -5.82 -17.59 -10.21
C LEU A 229 -6.79 -16.63 -9.53
N LEU A 230 -7.44 -15.75 -10.32
CA LEU A 230 -8.42 -14.81 -9.78
C LEU A 230 -9.63 -15.53 -9.19
N LEU A 231 -10.14 -16.55 -9.90
CA LEU A 231 -11.23 -17.40 -9.43
C LEU A 231 -10.82 -18.23 -8.19
N HIS A 232 -9.63 -18.83 -8.19
CA HIS A 232 -9.12 -19.59 -7.05
C HIS A 232 -9.12 -18.73 -5.77
N ARG A 233 -8.58 -17.51 -5.86
CA ARG A 233 -8.55 -16.56 -4.74
C ARG A 233 -9.95 -16.18 -4.28
N HIS A 234 -10.87 -15.93 -5.21
CA HIS A 234 -12.26 -15.62 -4.89
C HIS A 234 -12.92 -16.76 -4.10
N TYR A 235 -12.87 -18.00 -4.62
CA TYR A 235 -13.48 -19.14 -3.93
C TYR A 235 -12.80 -19.47 -2.61
N ALA A 236 -11.47 -19.34 -2.52
CA ALA A 236 -10.75 -19.53 -1.26
C ALA A 236 -11.19 -18.51 -0.20
N ALA A 237 -11.32 -17.24 -0.57
CA ALA A 237 -11.81 -16.19 0.33
C ALA A 237 -13.29 -16.37 0.72
N ALA A 238 -14.10 -16.95 -0.18
CA ALA A 238 -15.49 -17.29 0.08
C ALA A 238 -15.69 -18.58 0.90
N GLY A 239 -14.61 -19.30 1.24
CA GLY A 239 -14.69 -20.58 1.95
C GLY A 239 -15.09 -21.79 1.09
N GLU A 240 -15.17 -21.61 -0.24
CA GLU A 240 -15.51 -22.64 -1.23
C GLU A 240 -14.26 -23.47 -1.59
N THR A 241 -13.75 -24.22 -0.61
CA THR A 241 -12.45 -24.91 -0.68
C THR A 241 -12.34 -25.91 -1.82
N ASP A 242 -13.42 -26.62 -2.15
CA ASP A 242 -13.43 -27.63 -3.22
C ASP A 242 -13.28 -26.98 -4.61
N LYS A 243 -13.98 -25.88 -4.84
CA LYS A 243 -13.85 -25.09 -6.08
C LYS A 243 -12.45 -24.51 -6.19
N ALA A 244 -11.93 -23.93 -5.12
CA ALA A 244 -10.57 -23.39 -5.08
C ALA A 244 -9.52 -24.48 -5.41
N ALA A 245 -9.62 -25.66 -4.79
CA ALA A 245 -8.71 -26.78 -5.03
C ALA A 245 -8.79 -27.30 -6.47
N ARG A 246 -10.00 -27.39 -7.06
CA ARG A 246 -10.18 -27.78 -8.46
C ARG A 246 -9.48 -26.81 -9.42
N LEU A 247 -9.67 -25.51 -9.21
CA LEU A 247 -9.04 -24.48 -10.04
C LEU A 247 -7.52 -24.49 -9.92
N GLN A 248 -6.98 -24.68 -8.71
CA GLN A 248 -5.55 -24.84 -8.49
C GLN A 248 -5.00 -26.04 -9.28
N LYS A 249 -5.67 -27.19 -9.20
CA LYS A 249 -5.28 -28.40 -9.94
C LYS A 249 -5.29 -28.16 -11.45
N LEU A 250 -6.33 -27.51 -11.96
CA LEU A 250 -6.45 -27.17 -13.38
C LEU A 250 -5.33 -26.21 -13.83
N ALA A 251 -5.08 -25.14 -13.06
CA ALA A 251 -4.05 -24.16 -13.38
C ALA A 251 -2.65 -24.80 -13.35
N MET A 252 -2.34 -25.63 -12.35
CA MET A 252 -1.08 -26.37 -12.27
C MET A 252 -0.88 -27.34 -13.42
N ARG A 253 -1.96 -28.01 -13.87
CA ARG A 253 -1.92 -28.87 -15.06
C ARG A 253 -1.59 -28.06 -16.32
N ILE A 254 -2.30 -26.96 -16.54
CA ILE A 254 -2.06 -26.06 -17.69
C ILE A 254 -0.62 -25.54 -17.69
N ALA A 255 -0.14 -25.08 -16.52
CA ALA A 255 1.23 -24.59 -16.39
C ALA A 255 2.27 -25.68 -16.64
N ARG A 256 2.04 -26.91 -16.17
CA ARG A 256 2.94 -28.05 -16.45
C ARG A 256 3.03 -28.34 -17.94
N LEU A 257 1.89 -28.46 -18.62
CA LEU A 257 1.86 -28.73 -20.06
C LEU A 257 2.52 -27.59 -20.86
N GLY A 258 2.35 -26.34 -20.42
CA GLY A 258 2.98 -25.17 -21.03
C GLY A 258 4.42 -24.88 -20.56
N GLY A 259 5.03 -25.72 -19.71
CA GLY A 259 6.40 -25.55 -19.23
C GLY A 259 6.63 -24.43 -18.20
N ARG A 260 5.59 -23.98 -17.49
CA ARG A 260 5.60 -22.87 -16.51
C ARG A 260 5.18 -23.28 -15.10
N GLU A 261 5.19 -24.58 -14.78
CA GLU A 261 4.72 -25.10 -13.48
C GLU A 261 5.45 -24.48 -12.29
N THR A 262 6.78 -24.35 -12.37
CA THR A 262 7.61 -23.80 -11.29
C THR A 262 7.21 -22.37 -10.95
N GLU A 263 6.93 -21.56 -11.97
CA GLU A 263 6.56 -20.16 -11.78
C GLU A 263 5.16 -20.01 -11.20
N LEU A 264 4.23 -20.89 -11.62
CA LEU A 264 2.86 -20.86 -11.11
C LEU A 264 2.77 -21.36 -9.67
N ARG A 265 3.63 -22.31 -9.26
CA ARG A 265 3.61 -22.89 -7.92
C ARG A 265 3.68 -21.85 -6.81
N ALA A 266 4.47 -20.80 -7.00
CA ALA A 266 4.61 -19.68 -6.06
C ALA A 266 3.30 -18.93 -5.76
N PHE A 267 2.28 -19.04 -6.62
CA PHE A 267 0.98 -18.40 -6.42
C PHE A 267 0.01 -19.20 -5.55
N PHE A 268 0.30 -20.48 -5.32
CA PHE A 268 -0.52 -21.39 -4.54
C PHE A 268 0.14 -21.86 -3.25
N GLU A 269 1.45 -21.71 -3.15
CA GLU A 269 2.12 -21.80 -1.87
C GLU A 269 1.65 -20.62 -0.99
N PRO A 270 1.36 -20.84 0.30
CA PRO A 270 1.19 -19.72 1.22
C PRO A 270 2.44 -18.87 1.08
N GLU A 271 2.25 -17.56 0.87
CA GLU A 271 3.33 -16.60 0.66
C GLU A 271 4.47 -16.95 1.62
N ARG A 272 5.57 -17.49 1.06
CA ARG A 272 6.74 -17.77 1.86
C ARG A 272 7.30 -16.40 2.17
N LEU A 273 6.82 -15.81 3.26
CA LEU A 273 7.39 -14.61 3.84
C LEU A 273 8.90 -14.86 3.79
N PRO A 274 9.68 -14.04 3.07
CA PRO A 274 11.13 -14.12 3.21
C PRO A 274 11.39 -14.15 4.73
N GLU A 275 12.29 -15.03 5.19
CA GLU A 275 12.66 -15.10 6.61
C GLU A 275 12.71 -13.66 7.12
N ALA A 276 11.81 -13.33 8.06
CA ALA A 276 11.52 -11.95 8.42
C ALA A 276 12.86 -11.25 8.61
N VAL A 277 13.12 -10.20 7.83
CA VAL A 277 14.41 -9.51 7.88
C VAL A 277 14.60 -9.13 9.35
N LEU A 278 15.62 -9.73 9.97
CA LEU A 278 15.85 -9.59 11.40
C LEU A 278 15.97 -8.10 11.72
N THR A 279 15.17 -7.66 12.68
CA THR A 279 15.21 -6.28 13.14
C THR A 279 16.59 -5.92 13.68
N ALA A 280 16.99 -4.66 13.53
CA ALA A 280 18.20 -4.15 14.17
C ALA A 280 18.04 -4.00 15.70
N ILE A 281 16.81 -4.06 16.24
CA ILE A 281 16.54 -3.92 17.67
C ILE A 281 16.80 -5.25 18.38
N THR A 282 17.69 -5.21 19.38
CA THR A 282 17.99 -6.36 20.24
C THR A 282 17.26 -6.27 21.58
N PRO A 283 16.95 -7.41 22.24
CA PRO A 283 16.40 -7.41 23.60
C PRO A 283 17.23 -6.59 24.59
N LYS A 284 18.56 -6.55 24.43
CA LYS A 284 19.47 -5.76 25.27
C LYS A 284 19.17 -4.26 25.19
N VAL A 285 18.86 -3.72 24.01
CA VAL A 285 18.50 -2.31 23.83
C VAL A 285 17.18 -2.02 24.54
N LEU A 286 16.18 -2.89 24.35
CA LEU A 286 14.88 -2.77 25.02
C LEU A 286 15.04 -2.84 26.55
N ASP A 287 15.75 -3.84 27.07
CA ASP A 287 15.99 -4.01 28.51
C ASP A 287 16.67 -2.79 29.14
N LYS A 288 17.62 -2.15 28.43
CA LYS A 288 18.33 -0.95 28.93
C LYS A 288 17.41 0.27 29.03
N SER A 289 16.46 0.40 28.09
CA SER A 289 15.52 1.51 28.04
C SER A 289 14.38 1.42 29.06
N MET A 290 14.17 0.27 29.69
CA MET A 290 13.03 0.02 30.58
C MET A 290 13.38 0.27 32.06
N LYS A 291 12.64 1.16 32.73
CA LYS A 291 12.77 1.45 34.15
C LYS A 291 11.70 0.76 34.97
N LYS A 292 12.07 0.22 36.14
CA LYS A 292 11.15 -0.51 37.01
C LYS A 292 10.14 0.46 37.64
N VAL A 293 8.84 0.20 37.44
CA VAL A 293 7.72 0.95 38.05
C VAL A 293 7.14 0.15 39.23
N SER A 294 6.96 -1.16 39.04
CA SER A 294 6.57 -2.12 40.07
C SER A 294 7.20 -3.49 39.79
N ASP A 295 6.82 -4.54 40.53
CA ASP A 295 7.46 -5.85 40.38
C ASP A 295 7.33 -6.46 39.00
N LYS A 296 6.15 -6.33 38.36
CA LYS A 296 5.89 -6.84 37.01
C LYS A 296 5.74 -5.76 35.95
N LEU A 297 5.93 -4.49 36.30
CA LEU A 297 5.68 -3.37 35.40
C LEU A 297 6.93 -2.49 35.26
N PHE A 298 7.26 -2.22 34.00
CA PHE A 298 8.32 -1.31 33.61
C PHE A 298 7.77 -0.28 32.62
N ALA A 299 8.41 0.88 32.54
CA ALA A 299 8.11 1.92 31.57
C ALA A 299 9.38 2.34 30.84
N ALA A 300 9.26 2.68 29.56
CA ALA A 300 10.38 3.24 28.81
C ALA A 300 10.83 4.55 29.45
N GLU A 301 12.15 4.73 29.50
CA GLU A 301 12.86 5.90 30.04
C GLU A 301 12.30 7.24 29.56
N THR A 302 11.94 7.31 28.28
CA THR A 302 11.50 8.51 27.57
C THR A 302 10.21 8.24 26.80
N GLU A 303 9.62 9.28 26.19
CA GLU A 303 8.71 9.03 25.07
C GLU A 303 9.42 8.24 23.96
N LEU A 304 8.65 7.55 23.12
CA LEU A 304 9.19 6.87 21.96
C LEU A 304 9.72 7.92 20.97
N THR A 305 10.96 7.76 20.50
CA THR A 305 11.57 8.76 19.61
C THR A 305 11.27 8.51 18.14
N ASN A 306 11.43 9.54 17.30
CA ASN A 306 11.34 9.43 15.85
C ASN A 306 12.29 8.35 15.30
N GLY A 307 13.54 8.30 15.76
CA GLY A 307 14.51 7.30 15.29
C GLY A 307 14.13 5.86 15.66
N GLN A 308 13.55 5.65 16.85
CA GLN A 308 13.04 4.34 17.25
C GLN A 308 11.84 3.92 16.39
N TYR A 309 10.93 4.85 16.09
CA TYR A 309 9.77 4.59 15.27
C TYR A 309 10.14 4.40 13.78
N GLU A 310 11.11 5.15 13.26
CA GLU A 310 11.65 4.98 11.91
C GLU A 310 12.27 3.60 11.71
N THR A 311 12.91 3.04 12.75
CA THR A 311 13.41 1.65 12.72
C THR A 311 12.26 0.66 12.50
N PHE A 312 11.13 0.86 13.18
CA PHE A 312 9.91 0.05 12.97
C PHE A 312 9.37 0.18 11.54
N LEU A 313 9.21 1.41 11.03
CA LEU A 313 8.73 1.64 9.66
C LEU A 313 9.68 1.04 8.61
N THR A 314 10.98 1.14 8.85
CA THR A 314 12.02 0.56 7.99
C THR A 314 11.91 -0.97 7.96
N ASP A 315 11.64 -1.59 9.10
CA ASP A 315 11.48 -3.05 9.17
C ASP A 315 10.16 -3.49 8.52
N LEU A 316 9.06 -2.74 8.63
CA LEU A 316 7.85 -2.99 7.83
C LEU A 316 8.15 -2.93 6.33
N LEU A 317 8.89 -1.89 5.89
CA LEU A 317 9.28 -1.72 4.49
C LEU A 317 10.17 -2.87 3.99
N LYS A 318 11.18 -3.28 4.77
CA LYS A 318 12.07 -4.41 4.45
C LYS A 318 11.30 -5.73 4.33
N ASN A 319 10.29 -5.92 5.19
CA ASN A 319 9.41 -7.08 5.16
C ASN A 319 8.26 -6.96 4.14
N LYS A 320 8.21 -5.86 3.36
CA LYS A 320 7.17 -5.57 2.36
C LYS A 320 5.75 -5.56 2.93
N ASP A 321 5.61 -5.25 4.22
CA ASP A 321 4.31 -5.10 4.89
C ASP A 321 3.75 -3.69 4.60
N TYR A 322 3.34 -3.48 3.35
CA TYR A 322 2.85 -2.19 2.87
C TYR A 322 1.53 -1.77 3.51
N GLU A 323 0.72 -2.74 3.96
CA GLU A 323 -0.55 -2.46 4.63
C GLU A 323 -0.30 -1.86 6.01
N GLN A 324 0.56 -2.49 6.83
CA GLN A 324 0.95 -1.89 8.11
C GLN A 324 1.75 -0.61 7.92
N LEU A 325 2.57 -0.51 6.87
CA LEU A 325 3.32 0.73 6.60
C LEU A 325 2.38 1.91 6.32
N ASP A 326 1.32 1.71 5.53
CA ASP A 326 0.35 2.77 5.24
C ASP A 326 -0.47 3.17 6.47
N LEU A 327 -0.78 2.21 7.35
CA LEU A 327 -1.48 2.43 8.62
C LEU A 327 -0.61 3.15 9.65
N CYS A 328 0.68 2.84 9.71
CA CYS A 328 1.62 3.32 10.71
C CYS A 328 2.37 4.59 10.31
N LYS A 329 2.18 5.11 9.09
CA LYS A 329 2.88 6.30 8.61
C LYS A 329 2.65 7.51 9.51
N VAL A 330 3.70 8.30 9.71
CA VAL A 330 3.62 9.57 10.44
C VAL A 330 2.96 10.61 9.53
N ALA A 331 1.94 11.31 10.04
CA ALA A 331 1.32 12.40 9.31
C ALA A 331 2.27 13.60 9.23
N LYS A 332 2.44 14.17 8.03
CA LYS A 332 3.29 15.33 7.82
C LYS A 332 2.73 16.54 8.58
N THR A 333 3.60 17.24 9.30
CA THR A 333 3.26 18.43 10.06
C THR A 333 3.91 19.66 9.41
N ASP A 334 3.12 20.72 9.21
CA ASP A 334 3.66 22.04 8.85
C ASP A 334 3.89 22.84 10.13
N TRP A 335 5.12 22.77 10.63
CA TRP A 335 5.50 23.35 11.90
C TRP A 335 5.32 24.86 11.97
N ILE A 336 5.67 25.57 10.90
CA ILE A 336 5.58 27.04 10.87
C ILE A 336 4.12 27.48 10.90
N ALA A 337 3.24 26.77 10.18
CA ALA A 337 1.82 27.07 10.17
C ALA A 337 1.11 26.89 11.53
N LEU A 338 1.74 26.18 12.49
CA LEU A 338 1.21 26.04 13.85
C LEU A 338 1.53 27.24 14.74
N LEU A 339 2.45 28.12 14.33
CA LEU A 339 2.79 29.32 15.07
C LEU A 339 1.74 30.43 14.87
N PRO A 340 1.53 31.30 15.86
CA PRO A 340 0.85 32.59 15.67
C PRO A 340 1.45 33.38 14.50
N GLU A 341 0.61 34.12 13.77
CA GLU A 341 0.99 34.83 12.54
C GLU A 341 2.20 35.76 12.74
N GLU A 342 2.31 36.37 13.92
CA GLU A 342 3.39 37.26 14.30
C GLU A 342 4.75 36.57 14.40
N LEU A 343 4.75 35.24 14.61
CA LEU A 343 5.95 34.43 14.84
C LEU A 343 6.36 33.61 13.60
N GLN A 344 5.49 33.49 12.60
CA GLN A 344 5.76 32.71 11.37
C GLN A 344 6.94 33.25 10.55
N ASN A 345 7.24 34.56 10.69
CA ASN A 345 8.34 35.22 9.97
C ASN A 345 9.68 35.14 10.72
N LEU A 346 9.74 34.49 11.90
CA LEU A 346 10.99 34.33 12.63
C LEU A 346 11.97 33.43 11.87
N PRO A 347 13.29 33.68 11.96
CA PRO A 347 14.28 32.77 11.38
C PRO A 347 14.14 31.35 11.95
N PRO A 348 14.26 30.28 11.12
CA PRO A 348 14.15 28.89 11.60
C PRO A 348 15.11 28.54 12.75
N LYS A 349 16.28 29.20 12.83
CA LYS A 349 17.23 29.00 13.93
C LYS A 349 16.71 29.47 15.29
N GLU A 350 15.79 30.44 15.30
CA GLU A 350 15.13 30.91 16.53
C GLU A 350 13.95 30.00 16.88
N ILE A 351 13.17 29.59 15.89
CA ILE A 351 12.02 28.68 16.06
C ILE A 351 12.47 27.29 16.55
N PHE A 352 13.55 26.77 15.98
CA PHE A 352 14.09 25.43 16.27
C PHE A 352 15.41 25.50 17.04
N LYS A 353 15.58 26.51 17.90
CA LYS A 353 16.80 26.72 18.70
C LYS A 353 17.21 25.47 19.50
N HIS A 354 16.23 24.73 20.01
CA HIS A 354 16.40 23.54 20.83
C HIS A 354 16.17 22.22 20.06
N GLY A 355 16.18 22.29 18.73
CA GLY A 355 16.00 21.14 17.86
C GLY A 355 14.74 21.22 17.00
N HIS A 356 14.81 20.61 15.81
CA HIS A 356 13.62 20.42 14.99
C HIS A 356 12.84 19.20 15.50
N PRO A 357 11.51 19.27 15.66
CA PRO A 357 10.73 18.15 16.23
C PRO A 357 10.79 16.85 15.42
N ASP A 358 11.14 16.93 14.13
CA ASP A 358 11.35 15.75 13.26
C ASP A 358 12.74 15.09 13.43
N MET A 359 13.59 15.59 14.34
CA MET A 359 14.90 14.97 14.59
C MET A 359 14.75 13.60 15.28
N PRO A 360 15.69 12.66 15.08
CA PRO A 360 15.61 11.29 15.61
C PRO A 360 15.46 11.18 17.14
N GLU A 361 15.94 12.17 17.89
CA GLU A 361 15.96 12.21 19.35
C GLU A 361 14.70 12.86 19.95
N CYS A 362 13.87 13.52 19.12
CA CYS A 362 12.60 14.09 19.52
C CYS A 362 11.51 12.99 19.57
N PRO A 363 10.43 13.19 20.36
CA PRO A 363 9.37 12.22 20.46
C PRO A 363 8.65 12.04 19.12
N VAL A 364 8.28 10.81 18.79
CA VAL A 364 7.37 10.55 17.68
C VAL A 364 5.98 11.08 18.03
N GLN A 365 5.35 11.68 17.03
CA GLN A 365 4.07 12.37 17.14
C GLN A 365 3.34 12.27 15.80
N SER A 366 2.12 12.82 15.72
CA SER A 366 1.32 12.79 14.48
C SER A 366 1.11 11.36 13.94
N ILE A 367 0.98 10.37 14.83
CA ILE A 367 0.60 8.99 14.52
C ILE A 367 -0.77 8.65 15.14
N SER A 368 -1.41 7.59 14.66
CA SER A 368 -2.66 7.11 15.24
C SER A 368 -2.42 6.28 16.50
N HIS A 369 -3.47 6.13 17.32
CA HIS A 369 -3.45 5.22 18.48
C HIS A 369 -3.18 3.77 18.05
N GLU A 370 -3.78 3.35 16.94
CA GLU A 370 -3.56 2.01 16.39
C GLU A 370 -2.09 1.82 15.97
N ALA A 371 -1.47 2.82 15.35
CA ALA A 371 -0.06 2.76 14.97
C ALA A 371 0.88 2.59 16.18
N ALA A 372 0.59 3.28 17.29
CA ALA A 372 1.31 3.08 18.55
C ALA A 372 1.13 1.65 19.10
N GLN A 373 -0.08 1.08 19.00
CA GLN A 373 -0.33 -0.32 19.37
C GLN A 373 0.42 -1.31 18.47
N ARG A 374 0.51 -1.05 17.15
CA ARG A 374 1.28 -1.87 16.20
C ARG A 374 2.76 -1.87 16.56
N TYR A 375 3.32 -0.71 16.91
CA TYR A 375 4.70 -0.61 17.39
C TYR A 375 4.91 -1.49 18.64
N CYS A 376 4.04 -1.37 19.65
CA CYS A 376 4.11 -2.19 20.86
C CYS A 376 4.02 -3.70 20.58
N ALA A 377 3.12 -4.11 19.69
CA ALA A 377 3.00 -5.51 19.27
C ALA A 377 4.25 -6.00 18.55
N TRP A 378 4.84 -5.16 17.69
CA TRP A 378 6.07 -5.46 16.97
C TRP A 378 7.25 -5.69 17.92
N ILE A 379 7.55 -4.76 18.85
CA ILE A 379 8.64 -4.96 19.81
C ILE A 379 8.39 -6.13 20.78
N THR A 380 7.11 -6.46 21.07
CA THR A 380 6.74 -7.67 21.84
C THR A 380 7.16 -8.93 21.11
N LYS A 381 6.86 -9.01 19.80
CA LYS A 381 7.28 -10.12 18.97
C LYS A 381 8.81 -10.20 18.90
N VAL A 382 9.48 -9.08 18.62
CA VAL A 382 10.95 -9.00 18.57
C VAL A 382 11.60 -9.53 19.83
N TYR A 383 11.14 -9.08 21.01
CA TYR A 383 11.74 -9.49 22.28
C TYR A 383 11.48 -10.96 22.60
N ASN A 384 10.23 -11.42 22.41
CA ASN A 384 9.83 -12.77 22.80
C ASN A 384 10.41 -13.84 21.87
N ASP A 385 10.49 -13.57 20.56
CA ASP A 385 10.99 -14.50 19.54
C ASP A 385 12.54 -14.47 19.45
N SER A 386 13.20 -13.49 20.06
CA SER A 386 14.66 -13.39 20.01
C SER A 386 15.34 -14.57 20.73
N PRO A 387 16.35 -15.21 20.11
CA PRO A 387 17.18 -16.22 20.75
C PRO A 387 18.29 -15.61 21.61
N GLU A 388 18.47 -14.29 21.59
CA GLU A 388 19.50 -13.61 22.36
C GLU A 388 19.24 -13.66 23.87
N LYS A 389 20.28 -13.37 24.65
CA LYS A 389 20.13 -13.22 26.10
C LYS A 389 19.23 -12.02 26.40
N LYS A 390 18.10 -12.30 27.02
CA LYS A 390 17.10 -11.33 27.47
C LYS A 390 16.92 -11.39 28.98
N LYS A 391 16.50 -10.27 29.58
CA LYS A 391 16.29 -10.17 31.04
C LYS A 391 15.10 -11.00 31.54
N PHE A 392 14.06 -11.12 30.73
CA PHE A 392 12.83 -11.84 31.06
C PHE A 392 12.49 -12.87 29.99
N LYS A 393 11.94 -14.03 30.40
CA LYS A 393 11.55 -15.07 29.44
C LYS A 393 10.41 -14.64 28.51
N LYS A 394 9.39 -13.97 29.05
CA LYS A 394 8.23 -13.50 28.27
C LYS A 394 7.69 -12.18 28.80
N VAL A 395 7.48 -11.21 27.90
CA VAL A 395 6.96 -9.89 28.23
C VAL A 395 5.85 -9.46 27.26
N LEU A 396 5.09 -8.45 27.66
CA LEU A 396 4.13 -7.76 26.81
C LEU A 396 4.44 -6.25 26.82
N PHE A 397 4.81 -5.70 25.67
CA PHE A 397 4.88 -4.24 25.51
C PHE A 397 3.52 -3.72 25.06
N ARG A 398 3.07 -2.62 25.67
CA ARG A 398 1.77 -2.02 25.42
C ARG A 398 1.74 -0.56 25.86
N LEU A 399 0.68 0.14 25.46
CA LEU A 399 0.31 1.41 26.07
C LEU A 399 -0.12 1.17 27.54
N PRO A 400 0.19 2.10 28.45
CA PRO A 400 -0.20 1.97 29.86
C PRO A 400 -1.69 2.18 30.07
N THR A 401 -2.26 1.58 31.11
CA THR A 401 -3.52 2.06 31.68
C THR A 401 -3.30 3.41 32.36
N GLU A 402 -4.38 4.16 32.59
CA GLU A 402 -4.28 5.44 33.31
C GLU A 402 -3.62 5.28 34.69
N ALA A 403 -3.99 4.26 35.45
CA ALA A 403 -3.45 4.03 36.78
C ALA A 403 -1.94 3.72 36.74
N GLU A 404 -1.49 2.93 35.76
CA GLU A 404 -0.08 2.62 35.55
C GLU A 404 0.71 3.85 35.16
N TRP A 405 0.17 4.67 34.25
CA TRP A 405 0.80 5.93 33.84
C TRP A 405 0.95 6.89 35.03
N ILE A 406 -0.10 7.07 35.83
CA ILE A 406 -0.07 7.90 37.05
C ILE A 406 0.98 7.39 38.04
N SER A 407 1.01 6.08 38.28
CA SER A 407 1.98 5.45 39.18
C SER A 407 3.42 5.67 38.72
N ALA A 408 3.67 5.51 37.42
CA ALA A 408 4.96 5.76 36.81
C ALA A 408 5.35 7.24 36.91
N ALA A 409 4.44 8.16 36.58
CA ALA A 409 4.67 9.60 36.60
C ALA A 409 5.03 10.08 38.01
N ARG A 410 4.28 9.63 39.03
CA ARG A 410 4.51 10.02 40.42
C ARG A 410 5.86 9.53 40.98
N GLY A 411 6.47 8.50 40.42
CA GLY A 411 7.78 8.01 40.88
C GLY A 411 7.81 7.66 42.38
N GLY A 412 6.68 7.21 42.95
CA GLY A 412 6.52 6.94 44.38
C GLY A 412 6.16 8.14 45.27
N LEU A 413 5.91 9.32 44.71
CA LEU A 413 5.34 10.47 45.42
C LEU A 413 3.85 10.24 45.73
N LYS A 414 3.42 10.63 46.93
CA LYS A 414 2.00 10.63 47.33
C LYS A 414 1.39 11.99 47.02
N ASP A 415 0.28 12.00 46.30
CA ASP A 415 -0.57 13.18 46.03
C ASP A 415 0.14 14.38 45.40
N ALA A 416 1.28 14.18 44.74
CA ALA A 416 1.97 15.23 43.99
C ALA A 416 1.29 15.45 42.62
N PRO A 417 0.91 16.70 42.28
CA PRO A 417 0.36 16.99 40.96
C PRO A 417 1.39 16.82 39.85
N TYR A 418 2.69 17.03 40.09
CA TYR A 418 3.77 16.89 39.10
C TYR A 418 4.77 15.77 39.45
N PRO A 419 5.55 15.25 38.48
CA PRO A 419 6.38 14.05 38.66
C PRO A 419 7.71 14.25 39.42
N TRP A 420 8.10 15.48 39.73
CA TRP A 420 9.37 15.79 40.42
C TRP A 420 9.22 16.01 41.93
N PRO A 421 10.31 15.92 42.72
CA PRO A 421 10.31 16.24 44.15
C PRO A 421 9.79 17.65 44.43
N GLY A 422 8.94 17.80 45.45
CA GLY A 422 8.27 19.09 45.74
C GLY A 422 7.16 19.43 44.75
N GLY A 423 6.64 18.43 44.02
CA GLY A 423 5.78 18.49 42.83
C GLY A 423 4.44 19.21 42.89
N PHE A 424 4.33 20.28 43.69
CA PHE A 424 3.25 21.26 43.65
C PHE A 424 3.53 22.43 42.72
N PHE A 425 4.79 22.64 42.32
CA PHE A 425 5.22 23.76 41.50
C PHE A 425 5.71 23.27 40.13
N VAL A 426 5.28 23.93 39.06
CA VAL A 426 5.76 23.68 37.69
C VAL A 426 7.14 24.27 37.39
N GLN A 427 7.59 25.16 38.27
CA GLN A 427 8.88 25.83 38.17
C GLN A 427 9.78 25.49 39.36
N ASN A 428 11.09 25.60 39.15
CA ASN A 428 12.08 25.57 40.23
C ASN A 428 12.17 26.93 40.96
N SER A 429 13.03 27.01 41.99
CA SER A 429 13.24 28.24 42.78
C SER A 429 13.82 29.42 41.99
N LYS A 430 14.30 29.22 40.76
CA LYS A 430 14.77 30.26 39.84
C LYS A 430 13.69 30.69 38.83
N GLY A 431 12.48 30.15 38.94
CA GLY A 431 11.38 30.43 38.02
C GLY A 431 11.48 29.70 36.67
N CYS A 432 12.33 28.68 36.53
CA CYS A 432 12.42 27.89 35.30
C CYS A 432 11.43 26.75 35.31
N TYR A 433 10.71 26.58 34.21
CA TYR A 433 9.82 25.43 34.04
C TYR A 433 10.60 24.12 34.02
N LEU A 434 9.95 23.08 34.55
CA LEU A 434 10.50 21.74 34.70
C LEU A 434 9.97 20.76 33.63
N GLY A 435 9.28 21.28 32.62
CA GLY A 435 8.79 20.57 31.44
C GLY A 435 8.42 21.56 30.34
N ASN A 436 8.18 21.07 29.14
CA ASN A 436 7.86 21.86 27.93
C ASN A 436 6.33 22.03 27.78
N TYR A 437 5.82 23.26 27.80
CA TYR A 437 4.39 23.57 27.80
C TYR A 437 4.07 24.77 26.89
N ASN A 438 2.81 25.17 26.87
CA ASN A 438 2.42 26.49 26.40
C ASN A 438 2.33 27.44 27.61
N THR A 439 3.36 28.26 27.80
CA THR A 439 3.51 29.11 28.98
C THR A 439 3.30 30.59 28.66
N THR A 440 2.61 31.30 29.56
CA THR A 440 2.38 32.75 29.43
C THR A 440 3.15 33.57 30.46
N GLU A 441 3.71 32.93 31.50
CA GLU A 441 4.49 33.59 32.54
C GLU A 441 6.00 33.49 32.25
N PRO A 442 6.75 34.60 32.38
CA PRO A 442 8.17 34.63 32.06
C PRO A 442 9.01 33.78 33.02
N CYS A 443 10.00 33.07 32.47
CA CYS A 443 11.02 32.40 33.27
C CYS A 443 12.00 33.43 33.86
N GLY A 444 12.56 33.14 35.05
CA GLY A 444 13.40 34.09 35.79
C GLY A 444 14.80 34.25 35.21
N ASP A 445 15.66 33.26 35.43
CA ASP A 445 17.05 33.18 34.90
C ASP A 445 17.34 31.72 34.53
N CYS A 446 16.85 31.27 33.38
CA CYS A 446 17.14 29.91 32.91
C CYS A 446 18.47 29.90 32.16
N PRO A 447 19.49 29.19 32.66
CA PRO A 447 20.64 28.90 31.82
C PRO A 447 20.14 28.09 30.62
N ASP A 448 20.66 28.37 29.41
CA ASP A 448 20.47 27.49 28.26
C ASP A 448 20.67 26.06 28.75
N GLN A 449 19.59 25.26 28.80
CA GLN A 449 19.66 23.86 29.19
C GLN A 449 20.25 23.10 28.01
N THR A 450 21.54 23.36 27.74
CA THR A 450 22.35 22.51 26.90
C THR A 450 22.49 21.17 27.60
N LEU A 451 22.16 20.12 26.85
CA LEU A 451 22.50 18.71 26.96
C LEU A 451 23.42 18.34 28.15
N PRO A 452 23.19 17.23 28.85
CA PRO A 452 24.04 16.81 29.96
C PRO A 452 25.52 16.79 29.55
N ALA A 453 26.28 17.71 30.15
CA ALA A 453 27.70 17.90 29.87
C ALA A 453 28.50 16.64 30.27
N SER A 454 29.01 15.92 29.28
CA SER A 454 30.27 15.21 29.45
C SER A 454 31.40 16.25 29.53
N ALA A 455 32.09 16.26 30.67
CA ALA A 455 33.44 16.79 30.89
C ALA A 455 33.71 18.30 30.62
N ASP A 456 33.84 19.03 31.72
CA ASP A 456 34.92 19.98 32.04
C ASP A 456 35.70 20.65 30.88
N MET A 457 35.59 21.97 30.77
CA MET A 457 36.75 22.87 30.77
C MET A 457 36.31 24.32 31.01
N GLY A 458 36.93 24.95 32.01
CA GLY A 458 36.58 26.27 32.48
C GLY A 458 36.88 27.43 31.53
N THR A 459 36.27 28.57 31.84
CA THR A 459 36.89 29.90 32.01
C THR A 459 35.77 30.88 32.37
N GLY A 460 35.96 31.65 33.44
CA GLY A 460 34.93 32.51 34.02
C GLY A 460 34.72 33.85 33.31
N ILE A 461 33.67 34.57 33.74
CA ILE A 461 33.55 36.03 33.96
C ILE A 461 32.12 36.30 34.54
N PRO A 462 31.92 37.35 35.38
CA PRO A 462 30.91 37.32 36.45
C PRO A 462 29.62 38.13 36.20
N ASN A 463 28.61 37.64 36.92
CA ASN A 463 27.31 38.16 37.39
C ASN A 463 26.94 39.67 37.29
N THR A 464 25.61 39.88 37.29
CA THR A 464 24.79 41.03 37.75
C THR A 464 24.28 42.05 36.71
N GLN A 465 23.00 41.92 36.33
CA GLN A 465 22.09 43.07 36.19
C GLN A 465 20.70 42.72 36.75
N LYS A 466 20.27 43.52 37.73
CA LYS A 466 18.91 43.50 38.32
C LYS A 466 17.88 43.87 37.25
N ILE A 467 16.91 42.99 36.99
CA ILE A 467 15.79 43.27 36.08
C ILE A 467 14.67 44.00 36.83
N LYS A 468 14.21 45.12 36.26
CA LYS A 468 13.06 45.93 36.72
C LYS A 468 11.72 45.25 36.37
N PRO A 469 10.63 45.53 37.10
CA PRO A 469 9.33 44.94 36.79
C PRO A 469 8.81 45.45 35.43
N VAL A 470 8.35 44.52 34.59
CA VAL A 470 7.93 44.77 33.19
C VAL A 470 6.47 45.23 33.13
N ASP A 471 6.21 46.21 32.26
CA ASP A 471 4.94 46.89 32.02
C ASP A 471 3.98 46.04 31.14
N LYS A 472 2.66 46.22 31.30
CA LYS A 472 1.59 45.30 30.84
C LYS A 472 1.21 45.37 29.34
N THR A 473 2.01 45.95 28.47
CA THR A 473 1.62 46.21 27.06
C THR A 473 2.37 45.42 25.98
N ASP A 474 3.23 44.47 26.31
CA ASP A 474 3.88 43.60 25.31
C ASP A 474 3.06 42.32 25.07
N LEU A 475 1.97 42.43 24.30
CA LEU A 475 1.24 41.26 23.78
C LEU A 475 2.13 40.31 22.96
N ALA A 476 3.19 40.84 22.32
CA ALA A 476 4.21 40.04 21.66
C ALA A 476 5.01 39.16 22.64
N LYS A 477 5.23 39.60 23.89
CA LYS A 477 5.87 38.79 24.94
C LYS A 477 4.93 37.80 25.62
N LEU A 478 3.62 37.99 25.52
CA LEU A 478 2.62 37.02 25.99
C LEU A 478 2.51 35.80 25.07
N ALA A 479 2.85 35.94 23.79
CA ALA A 479 2.87 34.85 22.81
C ALA A 479 4.17 34.00 22.85
N LEU A 480 5.00 34.19 23.86
CA LEU A 480 6.43 33.85 23.87
C LEU A 480 6.77 32.70 24.82
N GLY A 481 5.84 31.76 25.03
CA GLY A 481 6.02 30.57 25.89
C GLY A 481 7.28 29.76 25.57
N ALA A 482 7.69 29.74 24.31
CA ALA A 482 8.91 29.08 23.84
C ALA A 482 10.22 29.61 24.42
N LEU A 483 10.26 30.86 24.92
CA LEU A 483 11.45 31.39 25.61
C LEU A 483 11.54 30.95 27.08
N TYR A 484 10.45 30.45 27.64
CA TYR A 484 10.32 30.31 29.09
C TYR A 484 10.47 28.89 29.59
N ASP A 485 10.13 27.89 28.78
CA ASP A 485 10.25 26.49 29.17
C ASP A 485 11.21 25.65 28.33
N GLY A 486 11.53 26.04 27.09
CA GLY A 486 12.60 25.43 26.31
C GLY A 486 12.33 25.16 24.83
N GLY A 487 11.13 25.43 24.29
CA GLY A 487 10.93 25.31 22.84
C GLY A 487 9.53 25.70 22.35
N PHE A 488 9.40 26.05 21.07
CA PHE A 488 8.08 26.30 20.44
C PHE A 488 7.28 25.01 20.25
N PHE A 489 7.98 23.88 20.17
CA PHE A 489 7.45 22.57 19.84
C PHE A 489 8.14 21.51 20.70
N ALA A 490 7.92 20.23 20.38
CA ALA A 490 8.61 19.14 21.01
C ALA A 490 10.15 19.28 20.89
N VAL A 491 10.83 18.95 21.98
CA VAL A 491 12.29 18.96 22.12
C VAL A 491 12.80 17.53 22.35
N PRO A 492 14.11 17.27 22.30
CA PRO A 492 14.66 15.94 22.59
C PRO A 492 14.13 15.37 23.91
N VAL A 493 13.83 14.07 23.91
CA VAL A 493 13.07 13.42 24.98
C VAL A 493 13.74 13.41 26.36
N ASP A 494 15.03 13.72 26.43
CA ASP A 494 15.83 13.80 27.66
C ASP A 494 16.18 15.23 28.08
N SER A 495 15.51 16.24 27.50
CA SER A 495 15.80 17.67 27.76
C SER A 495 15.52 18.13 29.19
N TYR A 496 14.65 17.44 29.93
CA TYR A 496 14.28 17.78 31.32
C TYR A 496 14.71 16.70 32.30
N TYR A 497 14.70 16.98 33.59
CA TYR A 497 15.12 16.00 34.59
C TYR A 497 14.16 14.80 34.69
N PRO A 498 14.69 13.58 34.88
CA PRO A 498 13.85 12.43 35.11
C PRO A 498 13.25 12.44 36.51
N ASN A 499 12.11 11.76 36.67
CA ASN A 499 11.55 11.51 37.99
C ASN A 499 12.37 10.45 38.78
N LYS A 500 11.93 10.10 39.99
CA LYS A 500 12.63 9.14 40.86
C LYS A 500 12.78 7.73 40.26
N PHE A 501 11.95 7.35 39.30
CA PHE A 501 12.09 6.08 38.57
C PHE A 501 13.03 6.18 37.37
N GLY A 502 13.59 7.35 37.07
CA GLY A 502 14.43 7.57 35.90
C GLY A 502 13.61 7.79 34.62
N LEU A 503 12.36 8.27 34.75
CA LEU A 503 11.47 8.56 33.62
C LEU A 503 11.51 10.04 33.30
N TYR A 504 11.96 10.37 32.09
CA TYR A 504 12.01 11.72 31.53
C TYR A 504 10.65 12.14 30.99
N ALA A 505 10.39 13.45 30.94
CA ALA A 505 9.25 14.03 30.22
C ALA A 505 7.87 13.40 30.52
N MET A 506 7.64 12.87 31.74
CA MET A 506 6.30 12.43 32.17
C MET A 506 5.29 13.60 32.27
N SER A 507 5.74 14.84 32.03
CA SER A 507 5.00 16.07 32.25
C SER A 507 5.55 17.12 31.27
N GLY A 508 4.75 17.45 30.25
CA GLY A 508 5.10 18.32 29.14
C GLY A 508 5.66 17.57 27.93
N ASN A 509 6.20 18.33 26.99
CA ASN A 509 6.76 17.88 25.70
C ASN A 509 5.69 17.35 24.75
N VAL A 510 5.36 16.06 24.76
CA VAL A 510 4.16 15.55 24.07
C VAL A 510 3.24 14.82 25.03
N ALA A 511 1.93 14.97 24.84
CA ALA A 511 0.98 14.20 25.62
C ALA A 511 1.06 12.73 25.19
N GLU A 512 1.06 11.82 26.17
CA GLU A 512 1.28 10.40 25.92
C GLU A 512 -0.04 9.64 25.83
N MET A 513 -0.25 8.96 24.70
CA MET A 513 -1.39 8.05 24.53
C MET A 513 -1.37 6.93 25.58
N ILE A 514 -2.55 6.66 26.15
CA ILE A 514 -2.76 5.52 27.05
C ILE A 514 -3.57 4.42 26.35
N ALA A 515 -3.78 3.29 27.02
CA ALA A 515 -4.49 2.13 26.48
C ALA A 515 -5.93 2.45 26.01
N THR A 516 -6.56 3.48 26.58
CA THR A 516 -7.88 3.95 26.16
C THR A 516 -7.76 4.83 24.91
N PRO A 517 -8.39 4.46 23.77
CA PRO A 517 -8.33 5.26 22.55
C PRO A 517 -8.86 6.69 22.76
N GLY A 518 -8.21 7.67 22.12
CA GLY A 518 -8.59 9.08 22.20
C GLY A 518 -8.29 9.76 23.54
N VAL A 519 -7.44 9.13 24.37
CA VAL A 519 -7.06 9.61 25.70
C VAL A 519 -5.54 9.67 25.83
N ALA A 520 -5.03 10.83 26.25
CA ALA A 520 -3.62 11.07 26.51
C ALA A 520 -3.40 11.77 27.86
N LYS A 521 -2.19 11.64 28.44
CA LYS A 521 -1.82 12.24 29.73
C LYS A 521 -0.47 12.97 29.66
N GLY A 522 -0.19 13.79 30.67
CA GLY A 522 1.10 14.47 30.82
C GLY A 522 1.22 15.82 30.10
N GLY A 523 0.26 16.20 29.25
CA GLY A 523 0.27 17.48 28.55
C GLY A 523 1.40 17.60 27.52
N SER A 524 1.39 18.66 26.71
CA SER A 524 2.38 18.89 25.66
C SER A 524 2.84 20.35 25.60
N TRP A 525 3.79 20.63 24.70
CA TRP A 525 4.22 21.97 24.29
C TRP A 525 3.06 22.90 23.85
N GLN A 526 1.89 22.34 23.50
CA GLN A 526 0.71 23.11 23.11
C GLN A 526 -0.23 23.39 24.30
N ASP A 527 -0.07 22.65 25.40
CA ASP A 527 -0.97 22.69 26.54
C ASP A 527 -0.44 23.58 27.65
N VAL A 528 -1.35 24.28 28.34
CA VAL A 528 -1.00 24.96 29.58
C VAL A 528 -0.55 23.96 30.66
N PRO A 529 0.32 24.37 31.61
CA PRO A 529 0.86 23.53 32.69
C PRO A 529 -0.14 22.68 33.48
N TYR A 530 -1.41 23.06 33.53
CA TYR A 530 -2.48 22.27 34.15
C TYR A 530 -2.54 20.84 33.60
N TYR A 531 -2.44 20.67 32.28
CA TYR A 531 -2.47 19.34 31.66
C TYR A 531 -1.19 18.52 31.90
N GLY A 532 -0.11 19.19 32.32
CA GLY A 532 1.13 18.56 32.78
C GLY A 532 0.97 17.73 34.06
N GLN A 533 -0.10 17.98 34.82
CA GLN A 533 -0.29 17.27 36.07
C GLN A 533 -0.59 15.78 35.84
N THR A 534 -0.34 14.97 36.87
CA THR A 534 -0.48 13.51 36.78
C THR A 534 -1.93 13.07 36.60
N THR A 535 -2.90 13.85 37.08
CA THR A 535 -4.32 13.47 37.09
C THR A 535 -5.11 13.91 35.86
N PRO A 536 -4.94 15.11 35.27
CA PRO A 536 -5.70 15.52 34.11
C PRO A 536 -5.55 14.60 32.90
N VAL A 537 -6.53 14.70 32.03
CA VAL A 537 -6.66 13.91 30.81
C VAL A 537 -6.87 14.84 29.64
N LYS A 538 -6.16 14.58 28.55
CA LYS A 538 -6.35 15.23 27.26
C LYS A 538 -7.10 14.28 26.33
N ARG A 539 -8.17 14.76 25.70
CA ARG A 539 -8.91 14.02 24.67
C ARG A 539 -8.44 14.44 23.28
N TYR A 540 -8.44 13.50 22.34
CA TYR A 540 -8.05 13.75 20.95
C TYR A 540 -8.77 12.79 20.00
N ASP A 541 -8.99 13.25 18.76
CA ASP A 541 -9.80 12.52 17.77
C ASP A 541 -8.97 11.91 16.63
N GLY A 542 -7.66 12.14 16.61
CA GLY A 542 -6.76 11.61 15.58
C GLY A 542 -5.30 11.99 15.77
N PRO A 543 -4.44 11.72 14.77
CA PRO A 543 -3.04 12.10 14.80
C PRO A 543 -2.87 13.60 15.08
N SER A 544 -1.95 13.94 15.99
CA SER A 544 -1.72 15.33 16.42
C SER A 544 -0.22 15.58 16.65
N PRO A 545 0.29 16.77 16.28
CA PRO A 545 1.69 17.14 16.49
C PRO A 545 2.04 17.41 17.97
N ALA A 546 1.05 17.33 18.86
CA ALA A 546 1.20 17.50 20.29
C ALA A 546 1.05 16.18 21.07
N ILE A 547 0.88 15.05 20.37
CA ILE A 547 0.54 13.76 20.96
C ILE A 547 1.47 12.69 20.43
N GLY A 548 2.19 12.05 21.35
CA GLY A 548 3.06 10.90 21.13
C GLY A 548 2.68 9.76 22.07
N PHE A 549 3.65 8.90 22.41
CA PHE A 549 3.42 7.84 23.38
C PHE A 549 4.71 7.32 23.99
N ARG A 550 4.55 6.58 25.09
CA ARG A 550 5.58 5.81 25.76
C ARG A 550 5.17 4.36 25.82
N VAL A 551 6.16 3.48 25.73
CA VAL A 551 5.96 2.04 25.86
C VAL A 551 6.04 1.62 27.33
N PHE A 552 5.09 0.81 27.79
CA PHE A 552 5.17 0.07 29.04
C PHE A 552 5.41 -1.41 28.75
N MET A 553 6.12 -2.08 29.65
CA MET A 553 6.44 -3.51 29.57
C MET A 553 5.91 -4.22 30.81
N GLU A 554 5.07 -5.23 30.57
CA GLU A 554 4.57 -6.14 31.59
C GLU A 554 5.34 -7.47 31.52
N VAL A 555 5.86 -7.92 32.66
CA VAL A 555 6.57 -9.20 32.78
C VAL A 555 5.54 -10.32 32.98
N ILE A 556 5.46 -11.20 31.98
CA ILE A 556 4.55 -12.35 31.99
C ILE A 556 5.25 -13.57 32.60
N GLU A 557 6.53 -13.77 32.27
CA GLU A 557 7.37 -14.85 32.77
C GLU A 557 8.81 -14.34 32.96
N GLU A 558 9.38 -14.58 34.14
CA GLU A 558 10.76 -14.19 34.49
C GLU A 558 11.82 -15.08 33.82
#